data_AF-A0A0Q9Q2X9-F1
#
_entry.id   AF-A0A0Q9Q2X9-F1
#
_cell.length_a   1.000
_cell.length_b   1.000
_cell.length_c   1.000
_cell.angle_alpha   90.00
_cell.angle_beta   90.00
_cell.angle_gamma   90.00
#
_symmetry.space_group_name_H-M   'P 1'
#
loop_
_entity.id
_entity.type
_entity.pdbx_description
1 polymer ?
#
loop_
_entity_poly.entity_id
_entity_poly.type
_entity_poly.pdbx_seq_one_letter_code
_entity_poly.pdbx_strand_id
1 'polypeptide(L)'
;MHHDPDFIGCLQVHPPLNEDELDFLAELVDSGRTLRGTPTGRGRAEVPFARSAWDACEDGCCLWWDPEIGEERWLVETLEFIVDHLLRPGAVGAGHPRLDGFTFDHVLSGVVVVRLHAGAILVEVTDNLVSSRSVLSPCGTTPATSEACLLPSQARRSPLPPNVVELRPRHA
;
A
#
# COMPACT_ATOMS: atom_id res chain seq x y z
N MET A 1 14.43 -17.65 8.36
CA MET A 1 13.02 -17.43 8.73
C MET A 1 12.45 -16.51 7.68
N HIS A 2 11.67 -17.07 6.75
CA HIS A 2 10.86 -16.30 5.81
C HIS A 2 9.71 -15.75 6.65
N HIS A 3 9.61 -14.43 6.81
CA HIS A 3 8.34 -13.85 7.24
C HIS A 3 7.57 -13.60 5.97
N ASP A 4 6.59 -14.45 5.69
CA ASP A 4 5.57 -14.11 4.72
C ASP A 4 4.88 -12.84 5.25
N PRO A 5 4.76 -11.79 4.42
CA PRO A 5 4.05 -10.60 4.82
C PRO A 5 2.57 -10.95 5.01
N ASP A 6 2.07 -10.79 6.24
CA ASP A 6 0.63 -10.93 6.51
C ASP A 6 -0.12 -9.81 5.75
N PHE A 7 -0.97 -10.21 4.81
CA PHE A 7 -1.91 -9.34 4.11
C PHE A 7 -3.28 -9.38 4.81
N ILE A 8 -3.88 -8.21 5.01
CA ILE A 8 -5.21 -8.07 5.61
C ILE A 8 -6.02 -7.04 4.83
N GLY A 9 -7.19 -7.45 4.33
CA GLY A 9 -8.19 -6.58 3.73
C GLY A 9 -8.47 -6.88 2.26
N CYS A 10 -9.31 -6.06 1.64
CA CYS A 10 -9.54 -6.05 0.19
C CYS A 10 -10.12 -4.69 -0.19
N LEU A 11 -10.00 -4.34 -1.47
CA LEU A 11 -10.61 -3.16 -2.04
C LEU A 11 -11.87 -3.58 -2.75
N GLN A 12 -13.02 -3.08 -2.32
CA GLN A 12 -14.28 -3.33 -3.00
C GLN A 12 -14.31 -2.59 -4.33
N VAL A 13 -14.90 -3.23 -5.35
CA VAL A 13 -15.07 -2.68 -6.69
C VAL A 13 -16.57 -2.59 -6.98
N HIS A 14 -17.05 -1.42 -7.40
CA HIS A 14 -18.45 -1.22 -7.75
C HIS A 14 -18.63 -0.36 -9.01
N PRO A 15 -19.36 -0.83 -10.05
CA PRO A 15 -19.92 -2.19 -10.19
C PRO A 15 -18.82 -3.26 -10.22
N PRO A 16 -19.15 -4.56 -9.99
CA PRO A 16 -18.18 -5.64 -10.13
C PRO A 16 -17.55 -5.68 -11.52
N LEU A 17 -16.31 -6.15 -11.60
CA LEU A 17 -15.59 -6.35 -12.86
C LEU A 17 -16.31 -7.38 -13.74
N ASN A 18 -16.26 -7.16 -15.06
CA ASN A 18 -16.76 -8.10 -16.05
C ASN A 18 -15.69 -9.16 -16.43
N GLU A 19 -16.07 -10.13 -17.27
CA GLU A 19 -15.19 -11.24 -17.66
C GLU A 19 -13.94 -10.77 -18.41
N ASP A 20 -14.04 -9.80 -19.33
CA ASP A 20 -12.90 -9.26 -20.07
C ASP A 20 -11.91 -8.52 -19.15
N GLU A 21 -12.42 -7.81 -18.13
CA GLU A 21 -11.62 -7.11 -17.12
C GLU A 21 -10.91 -8.10 -16.18
N LEU A 22 -11.61 -9.13 -15.73
CA LEU A 22 -11.07 -10.20 -14.90
C LEU A 22 -9.95 -10.94 -15.63
N ASP A 23 -10.20 -11.38 -16.86
CA ASP A 23 -9.22 -12.09 -17.68
C ASP A 23 -7.96 -11.25 -17.91
N PHE A 24 -8.14 -9.95 -18.14
CA PHE A 24 -7.00 -9.03 -18.32
C PHE A 24 -6.19 -8.83 -17.04
N LEU A 25 -6.84 -8.67 -15.88
CA LEU A 25 -6.14 -8.58 -14.60
C LEU A 25 -5.41 -9.89 -14.26
N ALA A 26 -6.04 -11.04 -14.49
CA ALA A 26 -5.41 -12.35 -14.34
C ALA A 26 -4.20 -12.49 -15.28
N GLU A 27 -4.29 -12.04 -16.53
CA GLU A 27 -3.15 -12.02 -17.46
C GLU A 27 -2.03 -11.09 -16.97
N LEU A 28 -2.35 -9.95 -16.32
CA LEU A 28 -1.34 -9.07 -15.73
C LEU A 28 -0.59 -9.72 -14.55
N VAL A 29 -1.24 -10.62 -13.82
CA VAL A 29 -0.66 -11.40 -12.71
C VAL A 29 0.17 -12.57 -13.25
N ASP A 30 -0.38 -13.37 -14.16
CA ASP A 30 0.20 -14.64 -14.66
C ASP A 30 1.29 -14.43 -15.72
N SER A 31 1.09 -13.49 -16.65
CA SER A 31 1.77 -13.61 -17.95
C SER A 31 3.28 -13.48 -17.88
N GLY A 32 3.87 -12.80 -16.89
CA GLY A 32 5.29 -12.42 -16.90
C GLY A 32 5.74 -11.74 -18.21
N ARG A 33 4.79 -11.37 -19.09
CA ARG A 33 5.03 -10.95 -20.47
C ARG A 33 4.99 -9.44 -20.48
N THR A 34 6.04 -8.87 -21.06
CA THR A 34 6.16 -7.42 -21.27
C THR A 34 5.14 -6.96 -22.32
N LEU A 35 3.93 -6.61 -21.88
CA LEU A 35 3.07 -5.71 -22.64
C LEU A 35 3.80 -4.36 -22.71
N ARG A 36 4.27 -3.98 -23.90
CA ARG A 36 4.79 -2.62 -24.13
C ARG A 36 3.63 -1.64 -23.90
N GLY A 37 3.73 -0.85 -22.84
CA GLY A 37 2.65 -0.02 -22.28
C GLY A 37 2.77 -0.10 -20.75
N THR A 38 2.04 0.67 -19.93
CA THR A 38 2.47 0.96 -18.55
C THR A 38 2.15 0.04 -17.40
N PRO A 39 3.02 -0.17 -16.37
CA PRO A 39 4.05 0.73 -15.85
C PRO A 39 5.32 0.94 -16.71
N THR A 40 5.44 0.79 -18.04
CA THR A 40 5.62 1.81 -19.15
C THR A 40 6.47 1.29 -20.35
N GLY A 41 6.41 0.02 -20.77
CA GLY A 41 7.32 -0.52 -21.82
C GLY A 41 7.28 0.15 -23.22
N ARG A 42 6.27 1.00 -23.47
CA ARG A 42 6.27 2.28 -24.20
C ARG A 42 4.95 2.97 -23.80
N GLY A 43 4.90 3.56 -22.62
CA GLY A 43 3.96 4.67 -22.39
C GLY A 43 4.81 5.88 -22.17
N ARG A 44 5.02 6.27 -20.93
CA ARG A 44 6.31 6.83 -20.51
C ARG A 44 7.49 6.14 -21.26
N ALA A 45 8.66 6.75 -21.38
CA ALA A 45 9.89 5.93 -21.48
C ALA A 45 10.37 5.48 -20.08
N GLU A 46 9.75 6.03 -19.02
CA GLU A 46 10.26 6.05 -17.65
C GLU A 46 9.80 4.92 -16.76
N VAL A 47 8.81 4.17 -17.17
CA VAL A 47 8.34 3.04 -16.39
C VAL A 47 8.42 1.86 -17.47
N PRO A 48 8.91 0.66 -17.24
CA PRO A 48 8.22 -0.58 -17.68
C PRO A 48 7.71 -1.29 -16.42
N PHE A 49 6.74 -2.20 -16.42
CA PHE A 49 6.93 -3.57 -15.88
C PHE A 49 5.58 -4.01 -15.26
N ALA A 50 4.95 -5.10 -15.68
CA ALA A 50 5.28 -6.52 -15.50
C ALA A 50 5.11 -6.99 -14.06
N ARG A 51 4.16 -7.91 -13.90
CA ARG A 51 3.61 -8.47 -12.66
C ARG A 51 2.89 -7.42 -11.81
N SER A 52 1.59 -7.29 -12.06
CA SER A 52 0.70 -6.85 -10.99
C SER A 52 0.63 -7.98 -9.96
N ALA A 53 0.62 -7.62 -8.70
CA ALA A 53 0.18 -8.52 -7.63
C ALA A 53 -1.22 -8.17 -7.13
N TRP A 54 -1.86 -7.15 -7.70
CA TRP A 54 -3.28 -6.95 -7.51
C TRP A 54 -4.03 -7.96 -8.35
N ASP A 55 -4.78 -8.81 -7.67
CA ASP A 55 -5.65 -9.81 -8.25
C ASP A 55 -7.10 -9.54 -7.86
N ALA A 56 -8.03 -9.99 -8.69
CA ALA A 56 -9.45 -9.87 -8.45
C ALA A 56 -10.02 -11.18 -7.89
N CYS A 57 -11.11 -11.09 -7.13
CA CYS A 57 -11.88 -12.29 -6.83
C CYS A 57 -12.66 -12.77 -8.06
N GLU A 58 -13.09 -14.03 -8.05
CA GLU A 58 -13.85 -14.64 -9.15
C GLU A 58 -15.17 -13.89 -9.47
N ASP A 59 -15.76 -13.21 -8.48
CA ASP A 59 -16.97 -12.41 -8.65
C ASP A 59 -16.70 -10.97 -9.15
N GLY A 60 -15.43 -10.57 -9.31
CA GLY A 60 -15.04 -9.22 -9.70
C GLY A 60 -15.39 -8.11 -8.70
N CYS A 61 -15.84 -8.46 -7.50
CA CYS A 61 -16.32 -7.49 -6.51
C CYS A 61 -15.23 -6.95 -5.57
N CYS A 62 -14.02 -7.55 -5.58
CA CYS A 62 -12.91 -7.04 -4.80
C CYS A 62 -11.53 -7.31 -5.43
N LEU A 63 -10.58 -6.43 -5.10
CA LEU A 63 -9.16 -6.59 -5.38
C LEU A 63 -8.40 -6.88 -4.09
N TRP A 64 -7.38 -7.73 -4.18
CA TRP A 64 -6.47 -8.05 -3.09
C TRP A 64 -5.03 -8.11 -3.60
N TRP A 65 -4.06 -8.01 -2.70
CA TRP A 65 -2.64 -8.03 -3.07
C TRP A 65 -2.05 -9.39 -2.75
N ASP A 66 -1.41 -10.00 -3.74
CA ASP A 66 -0.64 -11.23 -3.62
C ASP A 66 0.83 -10.93 -3.28
N PRO A 67 1.25 -11.12 -2.02
CA PRO A 67 2.63 -10.85 -1.62
C PRO A 67 3.66 -11.85 -2.16
N GLU A 68 3.25 -13.04 -2.64
CA GLU A 68 4.18 -14.01 -3.23
C GLU A 68 4.60 -13.57 -4.64
N ILE A 69 3.77 -12.74 -5.27
CA ILE A 69 3.92 -12.31 -6.65
C ILE A 69 4.64 -10.96 -6.76
N GLY A 70 4.33 -10.01 -5.88
CA GLY A 70 4.74 -8.61 -6.02
C GLY A 70 5.61 -8.08 -4.88
N GLU A 71 6.42 -7.06 -5.18
CA GLU A 71 7.19 -6.34 -4.17
C GLU A 71 6.37 -5.21 -3.53
N GLU A 72 6.47 -5.06 -2.21
CA GLU A 72 5.79 -4.03 -1.41
C GLU A 72 5.95 -2.59 -1.93
N ARG A 73 7.10 -2.28 -2.52
CA ARG A 73 7.41 -0.94 -3.07
C ARG A 73 6.57 -0.56 -4.29
N TRP A 74 5.82 -1.50 -4.86
CA TRP A 74 4.97 -1.29 -6.03
C TRP A 74 3.48 -1.33 -5.69
N LEU A 75 3.13 -1.58 -4.43
CA LEU A 75 1.76 -1.74 -3.95
C LEU A 75 0.87 -0.56 -4.37
N VAL A 76 1.35 0.67 -4.15
CA VAL A 76 0.58 1.89 -4.38
C VAL A 76 0.59 2.26 -5.86
N GLU A 77 1.76 2.27 -6.49
CA GLU A 77 1.96 2.70 -7.87
C GLU A 77 1.22 1.79 -8.86
N THR A 78 1.20 0.48 -8.61
CA THR A 78 0.44 -0.47 -9.45
C THR A 78 -1.05 -0.35 -9.23
N LEU A 79 -1.50 -0.06 -8.01
CA LEU A 79 -2.92 0.18 -7.72
C LEU A 79 -3.42 1.46 -8.39
N GLU A 80 -2.68 2.56 -8.25
CA GLU A 80 -2.96 3.83 -8.93
C GLU A 80 -3.03 3.64 -10.44
N PHE A 81 -2.11 2.87 -11.01
CA PHE A 81 -2.13 2.54 -12.42
C PHE A 81 -3.44 1.81 -12.81
N ILE A 82 -3.79 0.73 -12.11
CA ILE A 82 -5.02 -0.04 -12.38
C ILE A 82 -6.24 0.87 -12.29
N VAL A 83 -6.35 1.68 -11.24
CA VAL A 83 -7.46 2.60 -11.06
C VAL A 83 -7.53 3.64 -12.19
N ASP A 84 -6.44 4.33 -12.48
CA ASP A 84 -6.42 5.46 -13.42
C ASP A 84 -6.49 5.06 -14.90
N HIS A 85 -6.01 3.85 -15.23
CA HIS A 85 -5.87 3.42 -16.62
C HIS A 85 -6.90 2.37 -17.03
N LEU A 86 -7.40 1.59 -16.08
CA LEU A 86 -8.24 0.43 -16.37
C LEU A 86 -9.64 0.54 -15.77
N LEU A 87 -9.81 1.08 -14.57
CA LEU A 87 -11.07 0.87 -13.85
C LEU A 87 -11.98 2.11 -13.75
N ARG A 88 -11.43 3.29 -13.44
CA ARG A 88 -12.27 4.44 -13.09
C ARG A 88 -13.02 5.05 -14.29
N PRO A 89 -14.13 5.78 -14.04
CA PRO A 89 -14.73 6.69 -15.01
C PRO A 89 -13.70 7.60 -15.69
N GLY A 90 -13.62 7.50 -17.02
CA GLY A 90 -12.69 8.29 -17.84
C GLY A 90 -11.22 7.83 -17.72
N ALA A 91 -10.99 6.56 -17.39
CA ALA A 91 -9.67 5.97 -17.37
C ALA A 91 -8.92 6.14 -18.71
N VAL A 92 -7.59 6.22 -18.64
CA VAL A 92 -6.72 6.50 -19.80
C VAL A 92 -6.82 5.43 -20.88
N GLY A 93 -7.12 4.18 -20.51
CA GLY A 93 -7.30 3.08 -21.45
C GLY A 93 -8.58 3.16 -22.29
N ALA A 94 -9.52 4.04 -21.96
CA ALA A 94 -10.79 4.15 -22.66
C ALA A 94 -10.60 4.46 -24.15
N GLY A 95 -11.20 3.63 -25.02
CA GLY A 95 -11.08 3.73 -26.47
C GLY A 95 -9.84 3.04 -27.07
N HIS A 96 -9.06 2.32 -26.26
CA HIS A 96 -7.98 1.49 -26.76
C HIS A 96 -8.52 0.14 -27.29
N PRO A 97 -8.23 -0.28 -28.54
CA PRO A 97 -8.84 -1.48 -29.16
C PRO A 97 -8.63 -2.81 -28.44
N ARG A 98 -7.63 -2.90 -27.56
CA ARG A 98 -7.39 -4.10 -26.72
C ARG A 98 -8.26 -4.15 -25.47
N LEU A 99 -8.96 -3.07 -25.16
CA LEU A 99 -9.79 -2.89 -23.97
C LEU A 99 -11.25 -2.62 -24.38
N ASP A 100 -11.68 -3.06 -25.57
CA ASP A 100 -13.03 -2.79 -26.09
C ASP A 100 -14.15 -3.43 -25.22
N GLY A 101 -13.82 -4.43 -24.40
CA GLY A 101 -14.73 -5.06 -23.43
C GLY A 101 -14.81 -4.38 -22.06
N PHE A 102 -13.97 -3.37 -21.79
CA PHE A 102 -13.93 -2.70 -20.49
C PHE A 102 -15.07 -1.68 -20.36
N THR A 103 -15.68 -1.59 -19.19
CA THR A 103 -16.76 -0.63 -18.90
C THR A 103 -16.22 0.71 -18.38
N PHE A 104 -15.07 0.71 -17.71
CA PHE A 104 -14.43 1.91 -17.17
C PHE A 104 -15.35 2.76 -16.28
N ASP A 105 -16.22 2.13 -15.49
CA ASP A 105 -17.21 2.82 -14.65
C ASP A 105 -17.08 2.45 -13.16
N HIS A 106 -15.97 1.82 -12.78
CA HIS A 106 -15.77 1.28 -11.45
C HIS A 106 -15.33 2.34 -10.44
N VAL A 107 -15.82 2.17 -9.23
CA VAL A 107 -15.44 2.91 -8.04
C VAL A 107 -14.88 1.93 -7.03
N LEU A 108 -13.63 2.18 -6.63
CA LEU A 108 -12.93 1.37 -5.65
C LEU A 108 -12.99 2.04 -4.28
N SER A 109 -13.18 1.24 -3.25
CA SER A 109 -13.12 1.68 -1.86
C SER A 109 -12.73 0.54 -0.93
N GLY A 110 -11.92 0.84 0.08
CA GLY A 110 -11.51 -0.17 1.06
C GLY A 110 -10.15 0.10 1.63
N VAL A 111 -9.67 -0.86 2.42
CA VAL A 111 -8.38 -0.78 3.08
C VAL A 111 -7.64 -2.08 2.92
N VAL A 112 -6.36 -1.97 2.62
CA VAL A 112 -5.40 -3.05 2.58
C VAL A 112 -4.27 -2.72 3.55
N VAL A 113 -3.91 -3.69 4.38
CA VAL A 113 -2.74 -3.61 5.26
C VAL A 113 -1.77 -4.70 4.86
N VAL A 114 -0.53 -4.31 4.56
CA VAL A 114 0.56 -5.23 4.25
C VAL A 114 1.58 -5.13 5.38
N ARG A 115 1.81 -6.23 6.09
CA ARG A 115 2.85 -6.31 7.12
C ARG A 115 4.22 -6.43 6.45
N LEU A 116 5.15 -5.56 6.84
CA LEU A 116 6.54 -5.58 6.39
C LEU A 116 7.46 -5.97 7.54
N HIS A 117 8.73 -6.26 7.25
CA HIS A 117 9.71 -6.56 8.31
C HIS A 117 9.87 -5.44 9.35
N ALA A 118 9.78 -4.18 8.93
CA ALA A 118 10.02 -3.01 9.79
C ALA A 118 8.73 -2.29 10.26
N GLY A 119 7.55 -2.79 9.91
CA GLY A 119 6.28 -2.10 10.17
C GLY A 119 5.13 -2.69 9.37
N ALA A 120 4.18 -1.85 8.99
CA ALA A 120 3.15 -2.18 8.02
C ALA A 120 2.89 -0.97 7.13
N ILE A 121 2.38 -1.19 5.93
CA ILE A 121 1.80 -0.14 5.08
C ILE A 121 0.29 -0.32 5.10
N LEU A 122 -0.43 0.75 5.41
CA LEU A 122 -1.87 0.83 5.23
C LEU A 122 -2.14 1.61 3.95
N VAL A 123 -2.80 0.96 2.99
CA VAL A 123 -3.33 1.55 1.77
C VAL A 123 -4.83 1.69 1.93
N GLU A 124 -5.32 2.90 1.79
CA GLU A 124 -6.74 3.24 1.86
C GLU A 124 -7.16 3.82 0.51
N VAL A 125 -8.24 3.28 -0.04
CA VAL A 125 -8.87 3.79 -1.25
C VAL A 125 -10.25 4.31 -0.89
N THR A 126 -10.54 5.55 -1.30
CA THR A 126 -11.86 6.17 -1.16
C THR A 126 -12.23 6.79 -2.50
N ASP A 127 -13.30 6.31 -3.12
CA ASP A 127 -13.78 6.81 -4.42
C ASP A 127 -12.67 6.95 -5.46
N ASN A 128 -11.89 5.87 -5.69
CA ASN A 128 -10.73 5.83 -6.59
C ASN A 128 -9.52 6.70 -6.18
N LEU A 129 -9.55 7.36 -5.01
CA LEU A 129 -8.39 8.07 -4.48
C LEU A 129 -7.57 7.13 -3.61
N VAL A 130 -6.36 6.82 -4.08
CA VAL A 130 -5.41 5.98 -3.35
C VAL A 130 -4.61 6.85 -2.37
N SER A 131 -4.52 6.40 -1.14
CA SER A 131 -3.65 6.99 -0.13
C SER A 131 -2.90 5.89 0.61
N SER A 132 -1.68 6.19 1.05
CA SER A 132 -0.88 5.24 1.81
C SER A 132 -0.23 5.91 3.00
N ARG A 133 -0.06 5.14 4.08
CA ARG A 133 0.73 5.56 5.24
C ARG A 133 1.47 4.38 5.84
N SER A 134 2.71 4.63 6.25
CA SER A 134 3.46 3.69 7.06
C SER A 134 2.89 3.66 8.49
N VAL A 135 2.57 2.46 8.96
CA VAL A 135 2.20 2.17 10.33
C VAL A 135 3.41 1.54 10.98
N LEU A 136 4.03 2.26 11.92
CA LEU A 136 5.12 1.69 12.71
C LEU A 136 4.57 0.57 13.58
N SER A 137 5.28 -0.56 13.61
CA SER A 137 4.96 -1.63 14.56
C SER A 137 5.10 -1.06 15.99
N PRO A 138 4.07 -1.16 16.86
CA PRO A 138 4.07 -0.52 18.17
C PRO A 138 5.10 -1.09 19.17
N CYS A 139 5.95 -2.04 18.77
CA CYS A 139 6.99 -2.61 19.60
C CYS A 139 8.27 -2.83 18.78
N GLY A 140 9.15 -1.83 18.75
CA GLY A 140 10.54 -2.02 18.34
C GLY A 140 11.17 -0.82 17.65
N THR A 141 11.99 -0.10 18.41
CA THR A 141 12.97 0.92 17.95
C THR A 141 12.43 2.35 17.87
N THR A 142 12.39 3.01 19.02
CA THR A 142 12.74 4.43 19.08
C THR A 142 14.10 4.60 18.38
N PRO A 143 14.25 5.42 17.33
CA PRO A 143 15.58 5.87 16.96
C PRO A 143 16.06 6.74 18.12
N ALA A 144 16.98 6.20 18.92
CA ALA A 144 17.80 6.98 19.80
C ALA A 144 18.72 7.84 18.93
N THR A 145 18.22 8.98 18.43
CA THR A 145 19.04 10.14 18.04
C THR A 145 18.14 11.33 17.71
N SER A 146 17.76 12.06 18.76
CA SER A 146 17.48 13.49 18.67
C SER A 146 18.15 14.17 19.87
N GLU A 147 19.47 14.08 19.91
CA GLU A 147 20.31 15.07 20.59
C GLU A 147 20.87 16.01 19.53
N ALA A 148 20.00 16.82 18.95
CA ALA A 148 20.41 18.04 18.24
C ALA A 148 19.22 19.01 18.14
N CYS A 149 18.65 19.38 19.28
CA CYS A 149 17.95 20.65 19.41
C CYS A 149 18.18 21.21 20.81
N LEU A 150 19.22 22.04 20.89
CA LEU A 150 19.31 23.21 21.77
C LEU A 150 19.28 22.92 23.28
N LEU A 151 20.46 23.00 23.89
CA LEU A 151 20.59 23.39 25.28
C LEU A 151 19.93 24.76 25.49
N PRO A 152 19.07 24.91 26.52
CA PRO A 152 19.14 26.08 27.36
C PRO A 152 19.65 25.66 28.75
N SER A 153 20.80 26.24 29.10
CA SER A 153 21.11 26.84 30.39
C SER A 153 20.60 26.14 31.66
N GLN A 154 21.55 25.66 32.47
CA GLN A 154 21.49 25.42 33.91
C GLN A 154 20.16 25.82 34.61
N ALA A 155 19.23 24.88 34.72
CA ALA A 155 18.10 25.02 35.64
C ALA A 155 18.54 24.55 37.04
N ARG A 156 18.57 25.50 37.98
CA ARG A 156 18.74 25.25 39.42
C ARG A 156 17.76 24.16 39.88
N ARG A 157 18.24 23.17 40.63
CA ARG A 157 17.41 22.18 41.32
C ARG A 157 16.48 22.88 42.29
N SER A 158 15.21 23.02 41.93
CA SER A 158 14.15 23.35 42.89
C SER A 158 13.91 22.14 43.82
N PRO A 159 13.60 22.38 45.10
CA PRO A 159 13.26 21.30 46.03
C PRO A 159 12.00 20.56 45.54
N LEU A 160 12.02 19.23 45.64
CA LEU A 160 10.90 18.38 45.28
C LEU A 160 9.69 18.68 46.18
N PRO A 161 8.45 18.59 45.65
CA PRO A 161 7.25 18.79 46.45
C PRO A 161 7.10 17.70 47.53
N PRO A 162 6.41 18.01 48.65
CA PRO A 162 6.43 17.21 49.88
C PRO A 162 5.82 15.79 49.75
N ASN A 163 5.23 15.48 48.61
CA ASN A 163 4.55 14.21 48.33
C ASN A 163 5.39 13.24 47.47
N VAL A 164 6.69 13.51 47.26
CA VAL A 164 7.57 12.61 46.51
C VAL A 164 8.24 11.61 47.47
N VAL A 165 7.95 10.32 47.29
CA VAL A 165 8.61 9.22 48.02
C VAL A 165 9.72 8.65 47.15
N GLU A 166 10.98 8.85 47.55
CA GLU A 166 12.12 8.19 46.91
C GLU A 166 12.24 6.75 47.41
N LEU A 167 11.96 5.78 46.53
CA LEU A 167 12.20 4.37 46.81
C LEU A 167 13.65 4.04 46.49
N ARG A 168 14.51 3.99 47.53
CA ARG A 168 15.87 3.48 47.38
C ARG A 168 15.87 1.96 47.49
N PRO A 169 16.47 1.23 46.52
CA PRO A 169 16.59 -0.22 46.62
C PRO A 169 17.48 -0.59 47.81
N ARG A 170 16.97 -1.44 48.70
CA ARG A 170 17.79 -2.10 49.72
C ARG A 170 18.59 -3.19 49.03
N HIS A 171 19.91 -3.06 49.01
CA HIS A 171 20.78 -4.19 48.73
C HIS A 171 20.62 -5.22 49.86
N ALA A 172 20.35 -6.46 49.47
CA ALA A 172 20.33 -7.64 50.34
C ALA A 172 21.75 -8.14 50.63
#